data_AF-A0A2A6QWR1-F1
#
_entry.id   AF-A0A2A6QWR1-F1
#
_cell.length_a   1.000
_cell.length_b   1.000
_cell.length_c   1.000
_cell.angle_alpha   90.00
_cell.angle_beta   90.00
_cell.angle_gamma   90.00
#
_symmetry.space_group_name_H-M   'P 1'
#
loop_
_entity.id
_entity.type
_entity.pdbx_description
1 polymer ?
#
loop_
_entity_poly.entity_id
_entity_poly.type
_entity_poly.pdbx_seq_one_letter_code
_entity_poly.pdbx_strand_id
1 'polypeptide(L)'
;MFIPLHDANTLKHIKVQWVTLALIALNVAVWLFTSLESEQAAQATTVGLGYIPAVAFGQAQLAEGLDIVPEPLTYLTYAFVHSGFWHLASNMVFLWVFGDNVEDAMGHMRFLVFYLLCAAAGALCHGLLTTTPEAPLVGASGAISGVVAAYVMLHPRVRVWVLVFFRVPLPLPAFVPLLLWIGQQFFMLAFAPDADVSWGAHVGGILAGAVLILALRRRGVPLFDREIVTPRAVRNEAGVGTAVAAGTDGRIERLPWGRDRR
;
A
#
# COMPACT_ATOMS: atom_id res chain seq x y z
N MET A 1 7.61 12.17 0.60
CA MET A 1 7.01 11.09 1.40
C MET A 1 5.72 11.60 1.99
N PHE A 2 4.64 10.84 1.90
CA PHE A 2 3.35 11.16 2.53
C PHE A 2 2.96 10.00 3.44
N ILE A 3 2.29 10.28 4.56
CA ILE A 3 1.82 9.24 5.48
C ILE A 3 0.31 9.11 5.29
N PRO A 4 -0.20 7.97 4.81
CA PRO A 4 -1.63 7.70 4.80
C PRO A 4 -2.09 7.43 6.23
N LEU A 5 -3.21 8.03 6.64
CA LEU A 5 -3.75 7.85 8.00
C LEU A 5 -4.92 6.86 8.01
N HIS A 6 -5.85 7.05 7.07
CA HIS A 6 -7.06 6.25 6.91
C HIS A 6 -7.71 6.63 5.57
N ASP A 7 -8.49 5.72 4.99
CA ASP A 7 -9.33 6.01 3.85
C ASP A 7 -10.79 6.30 4.29
N ALA A 8 -11.71 6.42 3.35
CA ALA A 8 -13.13 6.66 3.66
C ALA A 8 -14.02 5.44 3.39
N ASN A 9 -13.42 4.35 2.89
CA ASN A 9 -14.19 3.25 2.35
C ASN A 9 -14.58 2.29 3.48
N THR A 10 -15.67 1.56 3.26
CA THR A 10 -16.11 0.52 4.17
C THR A 10 -16.13 -0.80 3.42
N LEU A 11 -15.73 -1.87 4.09
CA LEU A 11 -15.76 -3.23 3.55
C LEU A 11 -17.17 -3.58 3.04
N LYS A 12 -17.27 -4.02 1.78
CA LYS A 12 -18.55 -4.34 1.11
C LYS A 12 -18.82 -5.84 1.04
N HIS A 13 -17.77 -6.67 0.95
CA HIS A 13 -17.84 -8.10 0.67
C HIS A 13 -17.30 -8.99 1.78
N ILE A 14 -16.33 -8.53 2.57
CA ILE A 14 -15.78 -9.24 3.72
C ILE A 14 -16.17 -8.54 5.03
N LYS A 15 -16.18 -9.28 6.15
CA LYS A 15 -16.45 -8.72 7.47
C LYS A 15 -15.21 -8.11 8.13
N VAL A 16 -14.05 -8.74 7.90
CA VAL A 16 -12.76 -8.41 8.50
C VAL A 16 -11.67 -8.74 7.47
N GLN A 17 -10.64 -7.91 7.39
CA GLN A 17 -9.45 -8.06 6.55
C GLN A 17 -8.41 -9.05 7.14
N TRP A 18 -8.82 -10.32 7.34
CA TRP A 18 -8.01 -11.32 8.04
C TRP A 18 -6.62 -11.52 7.45
N VAL A 19 -6.48 -11.50 6.13
CA VAL A 19 -5.19 -11.73 5.49
C VAL A 19 -4.27 -10.53 5.69
N THR A 20 -4.79 -9.30 5.53
CA THR A 20 -4.03 -8.08 5.82
C THR A 20 -3.54 -8.07 7.27
N LEU A 21 -4.40 -8.41 8.24
CA LEU A 21 -4.03 -8.52 9.64
C LEU A 21 -2.98 -9.60 9.89
N ALA A 22 -3.12 -10.77 9.26
CA ALA A 22 -2.17 -11.88 9.40
C ALA A 22 -0.80 -11.52 8.81
N LEU A 23 -0.77 -10.85 7.65
CA LEU A 23 0.46 -10.35 7.04
C LEU A 23 1.14 -9.33 7.95
N ILE A 24 0.40 -8.39 8.53
CA ILE A 24 0.94 -7.41 9.49
C ILE A 24 1.51 -8.12 10.72
N ALA A 25 0.74 -9.03 11.31
CA ALA A 25 1.17 -9.78 12.50
C ALA A 25 2.44 -10.60 12.24
N LEU A 26 2.53 -11.27 11.08
CA LEU A 26 3.70 -12.03 10.68
C LEU A 26 4.94 -11.14 10.52
N ASN A 27 4.80 -9.99 9.84
CA ASN A 27 5.90 -9.02 9.68
C ASN A 27 6.39 -8.48 11.03
N VAL A 28 5.47 -8.14 11.93
CA VAL A 28 5.80 -7.69 13.29
C VAL A 28 6.49 -8.81 14.07
N ALA A 29 6.03 -10.06 13.97
CA ALA A 29 6.64 -11.19 14.66
C ALA A 29 8.08 -11.46 14.19
N VAL A 30 8.32 -11.46 12.87
CA VAL A 30 9.66 -11.62 12.30
C VAL A 30 10.56 -10.47 12.74
N TRP A 31 10.07 -9.23 12.69
CA TRP A 31 10.85 -8.08 13.13
C TRP A 31 11.19 -8.13 14.63
N LEU A 32 10.23 -8.51 15.48
CA LEU A 32 10.47 -8.71 16.92
C LEU A 32 11.52 -9.78 17.18
N PHE A 33 11.44 -10.91 16.48
CA PHE A 33 12.48 -11.95 16.56
C PHE A 33 13.86 -11.37 16.21
N THR A 34 14.01 -10.72 15.05
CA THR A 34 15.29 -10.12 14.64
C THR A 34 15.77 -8.97 15.54
N SER A 35 14.87 -8.32 16.29
CA SER A 35 15.22 -7.21 17.19
C SER A 35 15.60 -7.64 18.60
N LEU A 36 15.18 -8.85 19.01
CA LEU A 36 15.42 -9.39 20.36
C LEU A 36 16.57 -10.41 20.39
N GLU A 37 16.86 -11.04 19.26
CA GLU A 37 17.95 -12.00 19.11
C GLU A 37 19.32 -11.32 19.00
N SER A 38 20.38 -12.15 19.07
CA SER A 38 21.75 -11.68 18.85
C SER A 38 21.93 -11.05 17.45
N GLU A 39 22.85 -10.09 17.32
CA GLU A 39 23.16 -9.45 16.04
C GLU A 39 23.52 -10.48 14.95
N GLN A 40 24.25 -11.53 15.33
CA GLN A 40 24.60 -12.62 14.43
C GLN A 40 23.36 -13.38 13.92
N ALA A 41 22.41 -13.70 14.81
CA ALA A 41 21.16 -14.38 14.42
C ALA A 41 20.26 -13.47 13.56
N ALA A 42 20.21 -12.17 13.86
CA ALA A 42 19.48 -11.19 13.07
C ALA A 42 20.06 -11.04 11.65
N GLN A 43 21.40 -10.99 11.53
CA GLN A 43 22.09 -10.97 10.24
C GLN A 43 21.87 -12.27 9.46
N ALA A 44 21.99 -13.43 10.11
CA ALA A 44 21.72 -14.72 9.48
C ALA A 44 20.27 -14.83 8.97
N THR A 45 19.29 -14.33 9.75
CA THR A 45 17.89 -14.26 9.34
C THR A 45 17.70 -13.35 8.12
N THR A 46 18.37 -12.20 8.12
CA THR A 46 18.29 -11.24 7.01
C THR A 46 18.86 -11.78 5.72
N VAL A 47 20.02 -12.44 5.80
CA VAL A 47 20.67 -13.07 4.65
C VAL A 47 19.90 -14.30 4.18
N GLY A 48 19.46 -15.16 5.10
CA GLY A 48 18.85 -16.44 4.76
C GLY A 48 17.39 -16.37 4.31
N LEU A 49 16.66 -15.31 4.68
CA LEU A 49 15.29 -15.07 4.19
C LEU A 49 15.23 -13.96 3.12
N GLY A 50 16.28 -13.15 2.99
CA GLY A 50 16.37 -12.06 2.01
C GLY A 50 16.56 -12.57 0.59
N TYR A 51 16.14 -11.77 -0.37
CA TYR A 51 16.38 -12.04 -1.80
C TYR A 51 17.72 -11.42 -2.19
N ILE A 52 18.70 -12.23 -2.63
CA ILE A 52 20.02 -11.75 -3.00
C ILE A 52 20.20 -11.92 -4.52
N PRO A 53 20.28 -10.83 -5.31
CA PRO A 53 20.43 -10.92 -6.76
C PRO A 53 21.61 -11.79 -7.20
N ALA A 54 22.78 -11.64 -6.57
CA ALA A 54 23.95 -12.45 -6.90
C ALA A 54 23.73 -13.95 -6.72
N VAL A 55 22.95 -14.37 -5.72
CA VAL A 55 22.64 -15.79 -5.47
C VAL A 55 21.61 -16.29 -6.47
N ALA A 56 20.52 -15.54 -6.68
CA ALA A 56 19.44 -15.90 -7.61
C ALA A 56 19.92 -16.03 -9.07
N PHE A 57 20.94 -15.26 -9.46
CA PHE A 57 21.53 -15.29 -10.81
C PHE A 57 22.84 -16.09 -10.89
N GLY A 58 23.17 -16.88 -9.85
CA GLY A 58 24.32 -17.79 -9.85
C GLY A 58 25.69 -17.12 -9.89
N GLN A 59 25.77 -15.84 -9.50
CA GLN A 59 27.00 -15.06 -9.40
C GLN A 59 27.71 -15.28 -8.04
N ALA A 60 26.97 -15.66 -7.01
CA ALA A 60 27.48 -15.94 -5.67
C ALA A 60 26.78 -17.16 -5.06
N GLN A 61 27.36 -17.69 -3.99
CA GLN A 61 26.79 -18.79 -3.19
C GLN A 61 26.67 -18.33 -1.74
N LEU A 62 25.56 -18.70 -1.10
CA LEU A 62 25.40 -18.51 0.33
C LEU A 62 26.40 -19.40 1.08
N ALA A 63 26.92 -18.88 2.19
CA ALA A 63 27.73 -19.69 3.10
C ALA A 63 26.88 -20.82 3.70
N GLU A 64 27.50 -21.96 4.00
CA GLU A 64 26.83 -23.10 4.63
C GLU A 64 26.13 -22.68 5.93
N GLY A 65 24.86 -23.08 6.07
CA GLY A 65 24.05 -22.77 7.26
C GLY A 65 23.33 -21.42 7.21
N LEU A 66 23.47 -20.63 6.13
CA LEU A 66 22.67 -19.43 5.89
C LEU A 66 21.48 -19.68 4.94
N ASP A 67 21.37 -20.86 4.37
CA ASP A 67 20.28 -21.32 3.51
C ASP A 67 19.03 -21.73 4.32
N ILE A 68 18.47 -20.79 5.09
CA ILE A 68 17.28 -21.01 5.94
C ILE A 68 16.08 -21.52 5.12
N VAL A 69 15.94 -21.02 3.89
CA VAL A 69 14.95 -21.49 2.92
C VAL A 69 15.60 -21.78 1.57
N PRO A 70 15.02 -22.68 0.75
CA PRO A 70 15.44 -22.85 -0.64
C PRO A 70 15.43 -21.51 -1.40
N GLU A 71 16.42 -21.29 -2.26
CA GLU A 71 16.60 -20.05 -3.04
C GLU A 71 15.32 -19.56 -3.73
N PRO A 72 14.49 -20.41 -4.39
CA PRO A 72 13.26 -19.92 -5.02
C PRO A 72 12.23 -19.32 -4.06
N LEU A 73 12.26 -19.68 -2.78
CA LEU A 73 11.38 -19.08 -1.77
C LEU A 73 11.83 -17.68 -1.35
N THR A 74 13.08 -17.30 -1.60
CA THR A 74 13.59 -15.96 -1.28
C THR A 74 12.85 -14.85 -2.03
N TYR A 75 12.31 -15.15 -3.22
CA TYR A 75 11.40 -14.27 -3.96
C TYR A 75 10.13 -13.89 -3.19
N LEU A 76 9.80 -14.63 -2.12
CA LEU A 76 8.65 -14.39 -1.26
C LEU A 76 9.06 -14.00 0.16
N THR A 77 10.02 -14.71 0.76
CA THR A 77 10.37 -14.55 2.18
C THR A 77 11.00 -13.19 2.48
N TYR A 78 11.67 -12.57 1.50
CA TYR A 78 12.28 -11.26 1.65
C TYR A 78 11.28 -10.19 2.08
N ALA A 79 10.02 -10.34 1.65
CA ALA A 79 8.93 -9.41 1.94
C ALA A 79 8.52 -9.40 3.43
N PHE A 80 9.05 -10.32 4.24
CA PHE A 80 8.72 -10.44 5.67
C PHE A 80 9.86 -9.98 6.60
N VAL A 81 11.04 -9.71 6.05
CA VAL A 81 12.20 -9.20 6.80
C VAL A 81 12.27 -7.68 6.69
N HIS A 82 12.64 -6.98 7.76
CA HIS A 82 12.74 -5.51 7.77
C HIS A 82 14.02 -5.04 8.44
N SER A 83 14.73 -4.11 7.81
CA SER A 83 16.02 -3.55 8.27
C SER A 83 15.93 -2.61 9.48
N GLY A 84 14.72 -2.29 9.97
CA GLY A 84 14.55 -1.44 11.13
C GLY A 84 13.10 -1.06 11.41
N PHE A 85 12.87 -0.45 12.57
CA PHE A 85 11.53 -0.07 13.04
C PHE A 85 10.77 0.81 12.04
N TRP A 86 11.41 1.87 11.53
CA TRP A 86 10.75 2.80 10.60
C TRP A 86 10.46 2.17 9.24
N HIS A 87 11.30 1.23 8.80
CA HIS A 87 11.06 0.46 7.59
C HIS A 87 9.84 -0.46 7.77
N LEU A 88 9.73 -1.16 8.89
CA LEU A 88 8.53 -1.95 9.22
C LEU A 88 7.29 -1.05 9.33
N ALA A 89 7.34 -0.01 10.17
CA ALA A 89 6.19 0.82 10.48
C ALA A 89 5.61 1.49 9.23
N SER A 90 6.45 1.99 8.33
CA SER A 90 6.00 2.59 7.07
C SER A 90 5.30 1.58 6.16
N ASN A 91 5.84 0.36 6.02
CA ASN A 91 5.20 -0.71 5.26
C ASN A 91 3.85 -1.11 5.87
N MET A 92 3.80 -1.32 7.18
CA MET A 92 2.57 -1.76 7.85
C MET A 92 1.47 -0.70 7.80
N VAL A 93 1.81 0.59 7.86
CA VAL A 93 0.84 1.68 7.67
C VAL A 93 0.24 1.66 6.27
N PHE A 94 1.06 1.50 5.22
CA PHE A 94 0.55 1.41 3.85
C PHE A 94 -0.31 0.15 3.65
N LEU A 95 0.14 -0.99 4.16
CA LEU A 95 -0.61 -2.24 4.09
C LEU A 95 -1.94 -2.14 4.86
N TRP A 96 -1.94 -1.52 6.03
CA TRP A 96 -3.15 -1.30 6.82
C TRP A 96 -4.18 -0.40 6.13
N VAL A 97 -3.74 0.71 5.52
CA VAL A 97 -4.65 1.70 4.93
C VAL A 97 -5.19 1.26 3.57
N PHE A 98 -4.44 0.46 2.81
CA PHE A 98 -4.84 0.09 1.44
C PHE A 98 -5.17 -1.39 1.28
N GLY A 99 -4.67 -2.26 2.16
CA GLY A 99 -4.83 -3.71 2.08
C GLY A 99 -6.28 -4.15 2.27
N ASP A 100 -7.01 -3.51 3.17
CA ASP A 100 -8.40 -3.84 3.49
C ASP A 100 -9.33 -3.79 2.26
N ASN A 101 -9.26 -2.73 1.47
CA ASN A 101 -10.07 -2.53 0.28
C ASN A 101 -9.68 -3.47 -0.86
N VAL A 102 -8.39 -3.74 -1.02
CA VAL A 102 -7.91 -4.67 -2.04
C VAL A 102 -8.29 -6.10 -1.66
N GLU A 103 -8.22 -6.44 -0.37
CA GLU A 103 -8.68 -7.71 0.17
C GLU A 103 -10.20 -7.86 0.03
N ASP A 104 -10.98 -6.81 0.27
CA ASP A 104 -12.42 -6.81 0.06
C ASP A 104 -12.78 -7.10 -1.42
N ALA A 105 -12.09 -6.39 -2.32
CA ALA A 105 -12.27 -6.50 -3.76
C ALA A 105 -11.94 -7.88 -4.33
N MET A 106 -11.04 -8.64 -3.71
CA MET A 106 -10.61 -9.98 -4.19
C MET A 106 -11.17 -11.14 -3.35
N GLY A 107 -11.40 -10.91 -2.06
CA GLY A 107 -11.51 -11.93 -1.03
C GLY A 107 -10.15 -12.45 -0.54
N HIS A 108 -10.15 -13.04 0.66
CA HIS A 108 -8.96 -13.46 1.42
C HIS A 108 -7.92 -14.21 0.58
N MET A 109 -8.28 -15.37 0.01
CA MET A 109 -7.30 -16.24 -0.67
C MET A 109 -6.71 -15.62 -1.93
N ARG A 110 -7.52 -14.90 -2.71
CA ARG A 110 -7.06 -14.23 -3.92
C ARG A 110 -6.16 -13.05 -3.60
N PHE A 111 -6.46 -12.33 -2.52
CA PHE A 111 -5.59 -11.27 -2.02
C PHE A 111 -4.24 -11.80 -1.51
N LEU A 112 -4.22 -12.93 -0.80
CA LEU A 112 -2.97 -13.56 -0.38
C LEU A 112 -2.09 -13.92 -1.60
N VAL A 113 -2.67 -14.59 -2.60
CA VAL A 113 -1.96 -14.93 -3.84
C VAL A 113 -1.50 -13.68 -4.57
N PHE A 114 -2.35 -12.66 -4.67
CA PHE A 114 -2.00 -11.37 -5.26
C PHE A 114 -0.80 -10.73 -4.57
N TYR A 115 -0.80 -10.67 -3.23
CA TYR A 115 0.27 -10.08 -2.43
C TYR A 115 1.61 -10.79 -2.68
N LEU A 116 1.60 -12.13 -2.63
CA LEU A 116 2.79 -12.95 -2.84
C LEU A 116 3.32 -12.86 -4.28
N LEU A 117 2.44 -12.80 -5.29
CA LEU A 117 2.86 -12.61 -6.68
C LEU A 117 3.45 -11.21 -6.92
N CYS A 118 2.92 -10.17 -6.26
CA CYS A 118 3.51 -8.84 -6.30
C CYS A 118 4.89 -8.80 -5.65
N ALA A 119 5.11 -9.53 -4.54
CA ALA A 119 6.43 -9.71 -3.93
C ALA A 119 7.40 -10.38 -4.91
N ALA A 120 7.02 -11.52 -5.47
CA ALA A 120 7.85 -12.28 -6.40
C ALA A 120 8.23 -11.46 -7.64
N ALA A 121 7.26 -10.74 -8.22
CA ALA A 121 7.51 -9.85 -9.35
C ALA A 121 8.43 -8.67 -8.98
N GLY A 122 8.33 -8.16 -7.75
CA GLY A 122 9.25 -7.16 -7.22
C GLY A 122 10.69 -7.68 -7.14
N ALA A 123 10.91 -8.80 -6.45
CA ALA A 123 12.23 -9.44 -6.38
C ALA A 123 12.81 -9.76 -7.77
N LEU A 124 11.99 -10.32 -8.67
CA LEU A 124 12.40 -10.62 -10.04
C LEU A 124 12.79 -9.36 -10.81
N CYS A 125 11.98 -8.30 -10.76
CA CYS A 125 12.30 -7.05 -11.43
C CYS A 125 13.59 -6.43 -10.87
N HIS A 126 13.77 -6.45 -9.54
CA HIS A 126 15.00 -5.97 -8.91
C HIS A 126 16.23 -6.72 -9.39
N GLY A 127 16.21 -8.06 -9.39
CA GLY A 127 17.36 -8.85 -9.83
C GLY A 127 17.63 -8.78 -11.34
N LEU A 128 16.60 -8.62 -12.18
CA LEU A 128 16.78 -8.43 -13.62
C LEU A 128 17.44 -7.09 -13.98
N LEU A 129 17.34 -6.08 -13.10
CA LEU A 129 17.98 -4.78 -13.28
C LEU A 129 19.46 -4.81 -12.90
N THR A 130 19.79 -5.47 -11.78
CA THR A 130 21.18 -5.64 -11.32
C THR A 130 21.36 -7.03 -10.69
N THR A 131 22.16 -7.89 -11.35
CA THR A 131 22.32 -9.30 -10.98
C THR A 131 23.52 -9.58 -10.06
N THR A 132 24.42 -8.61 -9.89
CA THR A 132 25.67 -8.76 -9.13
C THR A 132 25.64 -8.33 -7.66
N PRO A 133 24.70 -7.51 -7.16
CA PRO A 133 24.68 -7.17 -5.74
C PRO A 133 24.51 -8.39 -4.82
N GLU A 134 25.36 -8.46 -3.80
CA GLU A 134 25.29 -9.47 -2.72
C GLU A 134 24.46 -9.01 -1.52
N ALA A 135 24.07 -7.72 -1.49
CA ALA A 135 23.23 -7.19 -0.44
C ALA A 135 21.80 -7.79 -0.54
N PRO A 136 21.21 -8.28 0.58
CA PRO A 136 19.87 -8.82 0.57
C PRO A 136 18.83 -7.71 0.39
N LEU A 137 17.96 -7.88 -0.59
CA LEU A 137 16.68 -7.18 -0.66
C LEU A 137 15.82 -7.67 0.49
N VAL A 138 15.23 -6.73 1.24
CA VAL A 138 14.29 -7.00 2.33
C VAL A 138 13.16 -5.97 2.33
N GLY A 139 12.00 -6.37 2.86
CA GLY A 139 10.88 -5.48 3.13
C GLY A 139 9.65 -5.76 2.26
N ALA A 140 8.48 -5.56 2.84
CA ALA A 140 7.19 -5.80 2.21
C ALA A 140 6.86 -4.84 1.04
N SER A 141 7.69 -3.85 0.78
CA SER A 141 7.37 -2.69 -0.04
C SER A 141 7.08 -3.05 -1.49
N GLY A 142 7.72 -4.07 -2.07
CA GLY A 142 7.39 -4.57 -3.42
C GLY A 142 5.94 -5.05 -3.52
N ALA A 143 5.51 -5.91 -2.59
CA ALA A 143 4.14 -6.39 -2.52
C ALA A 143 3.14 -5.24 -2.28
N ILE A 144 3.44 -4.36 -1.33
CA ILE A 144 2.62 -3.20 -0.99
C ILE A 144 2.51 -2.22 -2.16
N SER A 145 3.57 -2.04 -2.96
CA SER A 145 3.52 -1.21 -4.17
C SER A 145 2.49 -1.74 -5.17
N GLY A 146 2.35 -3.06 -5.26
CA GLY A 146 1.27 -3.71 -6.01
C GLY A 146 -0.12 -3.47 -5.40
N VAL A 147 -0.25 -3.53 -4.06
CA VAL A 147 -1.49 -3.19 -3.34
C VAL A 147 -1.90 -1.73 -3.62
N VAL A 148 -0.95 -0.79 -3.59
CA VAL A 148 -1.19 0.64 -3.91
C VAL A 148 -1.66 0.81 -5.35
N ALA A 149 -1.04 0.12 -6.31
CA ALA A 149 -1.46 0.15 -7.71
C ALA A 149 -2.88 -0.41 -7.89
N ALA A 150 -3.21 -1.53 -7.24
CA ALA A 150 -4.56 -2.08 -7.26
C ALA A 150 -5.58 -1.15 -6.61
N TYR A 151 -5.23 -0.55 -5.47
CA TYR A 151 -6.09 0.38 -4.74
C TYR A 151 -6.44 1.60 -5.60
N VAL A 152 -5.47 2.24 -6.26
CA VAL A 152 -5.76 3.43 -7.10
C VAL A 152 -6.63 3.06 -8.31
N MET A 153 -6.50 1.84 -8.83
CA MET A 153 -7.36 1.35 -9.90
C MET A 153 -8.77 1.02 -9.40
N LEU A 154 -8.95 0.58 -8.16
CA LEU A 154 -10.28 0.32 -7.58
C LEU A 154 -10.99 1.61 -7.14
N HIS A 155 -10.26 2.48 -6.45
CA HIS A 155 -10.80 3.58 -5.65
C HIS A 155 -10.14 4.93 -5.95
N PRO A 156 -10.00 5.37 -7.22
CA PRO A 156 -9.21 6.55 -7.55
C PRO A 156 -9.75 7.83 -6.91
N ARG A 157 -11.06 7.93 -6.69
CA ARG A 157 -11.72 9.15 -6.17
C ARG A 157 -12.05 9.11 -4.68
N VAL A 158 -11.80 7.99 -4.00
CA VAL A 158 -11.93 7.92 -2.54
C VAL A 158 -10.93 8.89 -1.91
N ARG A 159 -11.36 9.69 -0.94
CA ARG A 159 -10.42 10.62 -0.30
C ARG A 159 -9.61 9.88 0.76
N VAL A 160 -8.29 9.94 0.62
CA VAL A 160 -7.33 9.42 1.60
C VAL A 160 -6.82 10.59 2.43
N TRP A 161 -6.80 10.41 3.74
CA TRP A 161 -6.18 11.39 4.62
C TRP A 161 -4.67 11.27 4.54
N VAL A 162 -4.06 12.33 4.02
CA VAL A 162 -2.61 12.41 3.83
C VAL A 162 -2.05 13.52 4.68
N LEU A 163 -0.98 13.23 5.40
CA LEU A 163 -0.23 14.24 6.14
C LEU A 163 0.74 14.96 5.20
N VAL A 164 0.43 16.21 4.83
CA VAL A 164 1.30 17.05 4.00
C VAL A 164 2.27 17.82 4.91
N PHE A 165 3.55 17.86 4.52
CA PHE A 165 4.66 18.45 5.32
C PHE A 165 4.74 17.94 6.77
N PHE A 166 4.30 16.71 7.01
CA PHE A 166 4.21 16.12 8.36
C PHE A 166 3.40 16.93 9.38
N ARG A 167 2.50 17.82 8.93
CA ARG A 167 1.77 18.77 9.80
C ARG A 167 0.31 18.95 9.48
N VAL A 168 -0.07 19.00 8.21
CA VAL A 168 -1.44 19.33 7.80
C VAL A 168 -2.12 18.10 7.22
N PRO A 169 -3.11 17.50 7.93
CA PRO A 169 -3.90 16.42 7.36
C PRO A 169 -4.84 17.01 6.31
N LEU A 170 -4.72 16.55 5.07
CA LEU A 170 -5.57 16.97 3.96
C LEU A 170 -6.23 15.74 3.31
N PRO A 171 -7.57 15.74 3.15
CA PRO A 171 -8.26 14.67 2.43
C PRO A 171 -8.13 14.93 0.93
N LEU A 172 -7.28 14.15 0.25
CA LEU A 172 -7.06 14.25 -1.19
C LEU A 172 -7.67 13.02 -1.90
N PRO A 173 -8.26 13.17 -3.11
CA PRO A 173 -8.65 12.03 -3.92
C PRO A 173 -7.44 11.11 -4.14
N ALA A 174 -7.58 9.82 -3.86
CA ALA A 174 -6.47 8.86 -3.82
C ALA A 174 -5.58 8.89 -5.06
N PHE A 175 -6.16 9.10 -6.25
CA PHE A 175 -5.38 9.17 -7.49
C PHE A 175 -4.28 10.24 -7.45
N VAL A 176 -4.48 11.36 -6.74
CA VAL A 176 -3.50 12.44 -6.68
C VAL A 176 -2.22 12.01 -5.97
N PRO A 177 -2.24 11.71 -4.65
CA PRO A 177 -1.02 11.31 -3.94
C PRO A 177 -0.48 9.97 -4.43
N LEU A 178 -1.34 9.02 -4.81
CA LEU A 178 -0.88 7.69 -5.22
C LEU A 178 -0.23 7.68 -6.59
N LEU A 179 -0.77 8.39 -7.60
CA LEU A 179 -0.12 8.45 -8.91
C LEU A 179 1.18 9.27 -8.87
N LEU A 180 1.25 10.32 -8.05
CA LEU A 180 2.50 11.05 -7.82
C LEU A 180 3.56 10.14 -7.17
N TRP A 181 3.16 9.35 -6.17
CA TRP A 181 4.06 8.41 -5.50
C TRP A 181 4.48 7.27 -6.43
N ILE A 182 3.57 6.71 -7.24
CA ILE A 182 3.88 5.70 -8.26
C ILE A 182 4.88 6.29 -9.28
N GLY A 183 4.59 7.49 -9.81
CA GLY A 183 5.48 8.17 -10.75
C GLY A 183 6.87 8.43 -10.17
N GLN A 184 6.96 8.77 -8.88
CA GLN A 184 8.24 8.89 -8.18
C GLN A 184 9.03 7.56 -8.20
N GLN A 185 8.39 6.40 -8.07
CA GLN A 185 9.12 5.11 -8.09
C GLN A 185 9.85 4.90 -9.43
N PHE A 186 9.15 5.16 -10.54
CA PHE A 186 9.75 5.06 -11.88
C PHE A 186 10.83 6.12 -12.11
N PHE A 187 10.59 7.35 -11.65
CA PHE A 187 11.58 8.42 -11.74
C PHE A 187 12.85 8.06 -10.98
N MET A 188 12.73 7.62 -9.73
CA MET A 188 13.89 7.27 -8.91
C MET A 188 14.62 6.05 -9.43
N LEU A 189 13.92 5.07 -10.00
CA LEU A 189 14.58 3.96 -10.71
C LEU A 189 15.45 4.46 -11.87
N ALA A 190 15.01 5.47 -12.62
CA ALA A 190 15.74 5.99 -13.77
C ALA A 190 16.92 6.92 -13.40
N PHE A 191 16.78 7.69 -12.30
CA PHE A 191 17.71 8.78 -11.97
C PHE A 191 18.53 8.55 -10.69
N ALA A 192 18.16 7.60 -9.84
CA ALA A 192 18.86 7.23 -8.63
C ALA A 192 18.78 5.70 -8.37
N PRO A 193 19.20 4.86 -9.33
CA PRO A 193 19.08 3.41 -9.23
C PRO A 193 19.90 2.81 -8.08
N ASP A 194 20.98 3.49 -7.67
CA ASP A 194 21.93 3.03 -6.64
C ASP A 194 21.55 3.51 -5.21
N ALA A 195 20.37 4.09 -5.01
CA ALA A 195 19.92 4.48 -3.67
C ALA A 195 19.62 3.25 -2.80
N ASP A 196 19.64 3.41 -1.48
CA ASP A 196 19.32 2.35 -0.49
C ASP A 196 17.86 1.85 -0.54
N VAL A 197 17.06 2.35 -1.47
CA VAL A 197 15.67 1.93 -1.70
C VAL A 197 15.60 1.09 -2.96
N SER A 198 15.02 -0.10 -2.87
CA SER A 198 14.86 -0.98 -4.03
C SER A 198 13.72 -0.51 -4.96
N TRP A 199 14.01 0.52 -5.77
CA TRP A 199 13.07 1.04 -6.76
C TRP A 199 12.62 -0.01 -7.77
N GLY A 200 13.52 -0.94 -8.13
CA GLY A 200 13.20 -2.09 -8.98
C GLY A 200 12.11 -2.98 -8.39
N ALA A 201 12.18 -3.27 -7.09
CA ALA A 201 11.15 -4.05 -6.41
C ALA A 201 9.80 -3.33 -6.39
N HIS A 202 9.79 -2.01 -6.17
CA HIS A 202 8.56 -1.23 -6.19
C HIS A 202 7.93 -1.22 -7.58
N VAL A 203 8.73 -0.98 -8.63
CA VAL A 203 8.26 -0.97 -10.03
C VAL A 203 7.72 -2.34 -10.43
N GLY A 204 8.44 -3.43 -10.14
CA GLY A 204 7.97 -4.79 -10.39
C GLY A 204 6.63 -5.09 -9.70
N GLY A 205 6.51 -4.70 -8.43
CA GLY A 205 5.27 -4.80 -7.66
C GLY A 205 4.12 -3.99 -8.25
N ILE A 206 4.35 -2.74 -8.66
CA ILE A 206 3.34 -1.86 -9.28
C ILE A 206 2.81 -2.48 -10.57
N LEU A 207 3.71 -2.91 -11.46
CA LEU A 207 3.33 -3.49 -12.75
C LEU A 207 2.54 -4.78 -12.55
N ALA A 208 3.01 -5.67 -11.68
CA ALA A 208 2.29 -6.90 -11.35
C ALA A 208 0.92 -6.60 -10.73
N GLY A 209 0.85 -5.69 -9.76
CA GLY A 209 -0.40 -5.32 -9.11
C GLY A 209 -1.44 -4.77 -10.08
N ALA A 210 -1.02 -3.87 -10.99
CA ALA A 210 -1.88 -3.28 -12.00
C ALA A 210 -2.43 -4.30 -13.02
N VAL A 211 -1.67 -5.35 -13.31
CA VAL A 211 -2.10 -6.44 -14.21
C VAL A 211 -2.97 -7.45 -13.47
N LEU A 212 -2.53 -7.93 -12.31
CA LEU A 212 -3.18 -8.99 -11.54
C LEU A 212 -4.57 -8.60 -11.04
N ILE A 213 -4.78 -7.32 -10.70
CA ILE A 213 -6.11 -6.83 -10.27
C ILE A 213 -7.18 -7.03 -11.34
N LEU A 214 -6.81 -7.02 -12.63
CA LEU A 214 -7.75 -7.23 -13.73
C LEU A 214 -8.38 -8.63 -13.67
N ALA A 215 -7.62 -9.64 -13.22
CA ALA A 215 -8.02 -11.04 -13.19
C ALA A 215 -8.48 -11.52 -11.81
N LEU A 216 -7.86 -11.03 -10.72
CA LEU A 216 -8.08 -11.57 -9.37
C LEU A 216 -9.22 -10.90 -8.59
N ARG A 217 -9.68 -9.71 -9.00
CA ARG A 217 -10.86 -9.08 -8.39
C ARG A 217 -12.11 -9.95 -8.52
N ARG A 218 -13.05 -9.79 -7.58
CA ARG A 218 -14.38 -10.40 -7.65
C ARG A 218 -15.12 -9.89 -8.88
N ARG A 219 -15.94 -10.76 -9.46
CA ARG A 219 -16.84 -10.38 -10.56
C ARG A 219 -17.82 -9.31 -10.06
N GLY A 220 -17.99 -8.24 -10.82
CA GLY A 220 -18.89 -7.13 -10.48
C GLY A 220 -18.25 -6.00 -9.67
N VAL A 221 -17.03 -6.15 -9.16
CA VAL A 221 -16.28 -5.03 -8.55
C VAL A 221 -15.75 -4.14 -9.69
N PRO A 222 -16.21 -2.89 -9.86
CA PRO A 222 -15.75 -2.02 -10.94
C PRO A 222 -14.30 -1.58 -10.72
N LEU A 223 -13.61 -1.28 -11.82
CA LEU A 223 -12.36 -0.52 -11.78
C LEU A 223 -12.67 0.92 -12.17
N PHE A 224 -11.88 1.82 -11.63
CA PHE A 224 -11.96 3.27 -11.81
C PHE A 224 -13.32 3.81 -11.44
N ASP A 225 -13.85 3.35 -10.30
CA ASP A 225 -15.15 3.75 -9.81
C ASP A 225 -15.26 5.28 -9.75
N ARG A 226 -16.43 5.77 -10.14
CA ARG A 226 -16.77 7.19 -10.20
C ARG A 226 -17.39 7.67 -8.89
N GLU A 227 -17.76 6.77 -7.99
CA GLU A 227 -18.31 7.11 -6.69
C GLU A 227 -17.30 7.92 -5.85
N ILE A 228 -17.71 9.11 -5.40
CA ILE A 228 -16.91 9.95 -4.51
C ILE A 228 -17.30 9.61 -3.08
N VAL A 229 -16.50 8.76 -2.41
CA VAL A 229 -16.69 8.46 -0.98
C VAL A 229 -15.88 9.45 -0.16
N THR A 230 -16.57 10.29 0.62
CA THR A 230 -15.97 11.26 1.54
C THR A 230 -15.86 10.71 2.97
N PRO A 231 -14.69 10.87 3.64
CA PRO A 231 -14.48 10.41 5.00
C PRO A 231 -15.50 11.05 5.94
N ARG A 232 -15.99 10.28 6.94
CA ARG A 232 -16.94 10.79 7.95
C ARG A 232 -16.43 12.06 8.63
N ALA A 233 -15.14 12.15 8.91
CA ALA A 233 -14.50 13.33 9.53
C ALA A 233 -14.59 14.64 8.71
N VAL A 234 -14.97 14.57 7.42
CA VAL A 234 -15.12 15.74 6.52
C VAL A 234 -16.60 16.01 6.20
N ARG A 235 -17.52 15.18 6.67
CA ARG A 235 -18.95 15.41 6.43
C ARG A 235 -19.40 16.54 7.35
N ASN A 236 -19.60 17.73 6.79
CA ASN A 236 -20.33 18.78 7.51
C ASN A 236 -21.75 18.26 7.76
N GLU A 237 -22.20 18.21 9.02
CA GLU A 237 -23.58 17.81 9.39
C GLU A 237 -24.67 18.77 8.85
N ALA A 238 -24.30 19.79 8.08
CA ALA A 238 -25.19 20.79 7.49
C ALA A 238 -26.05 20.29 6.32
N GLY A 239 -26.49 19.02 6.34
CA GLY A 239 -27.30 18.40 5.29
C GLY A 239 -28.50 17.60 5.81
N VAL A 240 -28.79 17.62 7.11
CA VAL A 240 -30.01 17.04 7.67
C VAL A 240 -30.84 18.15 8.30
N GLY A 241 -31.86 18.61 7.57
CA GLY A 241 -32.98 19.34 8.17
C GLY A 241 -33.22 20.78 7.73
N THR A 242 -33.56 21.00 6.45
CA THR A 242 -34.65 21.91 6.09
C THR A 242 -35.38 21.33 4.87
N ALA A 243 -36.12 20.25 5.12
CA ALA A 243 -37.23 19.91 4.23
C ALA A 243 -38.17 21.11 4.24
N VAL A 244 -38.22 21.81 3.11
CA VAL A 244 -39.20 22.85 2.82
C VAL A 244 -40.57 22.21 3.00
N ALA A 245 -41.22 22.53 4.11
CA ALA A 245 -42.64 22.28 4.27
C ALA A 245 -43.33 23.19 3.24
N ALA A 246 -43.78 22.60 2.14
CA ALA A 246 -44.77 23.21 1.26
C ALA A 246 -46.11 23.27 2.03
N GLY A 247 -46.18 24.21 2.97
CA GLY A 247 -47.42 24.68 3.59
C GLY A 247 -47.88 25.90 2.80
N THR A 248 -49.02 25.76 2.15
CA THR A 248 -49.78 26.83 1.55
C THR A 248 -50.17 27.87 2.60
N ASP A 249 -49.49 29.03 2.64
CA ASP A 249 -50.17 30.33 2.80
C ASP A 249 -49.20 31.47 2.46
N GLY A 250 -49.73 32.50 1.79
CA GLY A 250 -48.95 33.62 1.30
C GLY A 250 -48.52 34.56 2.41
N ARG A 251 -47.20 34.70 2.61
CA ARG A 251 -46.52 35.92 3.08
C ARG A 251 -45.01 35.73 2.97
N ILE A 252 -44.37 36.49 2.07
CA ILE A 252 -42.91 36.56 1.98
C ILE A 252 -42.42 37.42 3.15
N GLU A 253 -41.84 36.77 4.16
CA GLU A 253 -41.14 37.46 5.25
C GLU A 253 -39.83 38.09 4.72
N ARG A 254 -39.69 39.41 4.84
CA ARG A 254 -38.45 40.11 4.48
C ARG A 254 -37.41 39.89 5.57
N LEU A 255 -36.23 39.40 5.18
CA LEU A 255 -35.09 39.24 6.09
C LEU A 255 -34.51 40.62 6.50
N PRO A 256 -33.94 40.76 7.72
CA PRO A 256 -33.73 42.07 8.37
C PRO A 256 -32.56 42.91 7.82
N TRP A 257 -31.84 42.46 6.80
CA TRP A 257 -30.53 43.02 6.44
C TRP A 257 -30.41 43.47 4.98
N GLY A 258 -31.53 43.72 4.30
CA GLY A 258 -31.53 44.38 3.00
C GLY A 258 -31.08 45.85 3.13
N ARG A 259 -29.81 46.14 2.82
CA ARG A 259 -29.35 47.51 2.59
C ARG A 259 -29.89 47.99 1.25
N ASP A 260 -30.82 48.92 1.29
CA ASP A 260 -31.22 49.74 0.13
C ASP A 260 -30.01 50.58 -0.33
N ARG A 261 -29.62 50.42 -1.60
CA ARG A 261 -28.87 51.44 -2.32
C ARG A 261 -29.72 51.86 -3.52
N ARG A 262 -30.15 53.13 -3.48
CA ARG A 262 -30.58 53.90 -4.65
C ARG A 262 -29.38 54.20 -5.54
#